data_AF-A0ABD2IPY4-F1
#
_entry.id   AF-A0ABD2IPY4-F1
#
_cell.length_a   1.000
_cell.length_b   1.000
_cell.length_c   1.000
_cell.angle_alpha   90.00
_cell.angle_beta   90.00
_cell.angle_gamma   90.00
#
_symmetry.space_group_name_H-M   'P 1'
#
loop_
_entity.id
_entity.type
_entity.pdbx_description
1 polymer ?
#
loop_
_entity_poly.entity_id
_entity_poly.type
_entity_poly.pdbx_seq_one_letter_code
_entity_poly.pdbx_strand_id
1 'polypeptide(L)'
;MSFHANAATIIEAGQLSTDQQQIDENATEQNVSKTSAVSCANCLKEKAKNEKMHEQLFQRQEQMLAKIDELQKSVFALKEGHSLILSAVENQFSSLETKLDNKINELLNSNTALIDVQKDMQKSVNRFIGPDYSELRKMYGNCWDAAACHSDLAISDSASNNAPLNKAQRKPDRKSVVVKHNGKNSGFCSVFAKMSIPNESFFYYEVTIVHKHFE
;
A
#
# COMPACT_ATOMS: atom_id res chain seq x y z
N MET A 1 -86.68 -76.68 -43.26
CA MET A 1 -87.94 -76.52 -44.00
C MET A 1 -87.64 -75.87 -45.34
N SER A 2 -88.25 -76.47 -46.36
CA SER A 2 -88.38 -76.14 -47.79
C SER A 2 -88.09 -74.72 -48.28
N PHE A 3 -87.45 -74.71 -49.46
CA PHE A 3 -87.45 -73.70 -50.53
C PHE A 3 -88.84 -73.52 -51.20
N HIS A 4 -88.90 -72.45 -52.02
CA HIS A 4 -89.87 -72.06 -53.07
C HIS A 4 -90.94 -71.05 -52.62
N ALA A 5 -90.93 -69.79 -53.10
CA ALA A 5 -91.11 -69.29 -54.49
C ALA A 5 -92.49 -69.69 -55.04
N ASN A 6 -93.28 -68.85 -55.73
CA ASN A 6 -92.91 -67.82 -56.69
C ASN A 6 -94.17 -67.04 -57.15
N ALA A 7 -93.94 -65.80 -57.63
CA ALA A 7 -94.54 -65.14 -58.80
C ALA A 7 -96.08 -64.96 -58.90
N ALA A 8 -96.66 -63.95 -59.55
CA ALA A 8 -96.23 -62.90 -60.48
C ALA A 8 -97.28 -61.77 -60.38
N THR A 9 -97.06 -60.53 -60.82
CA THR A 9 -97.39 -60.01 -62.18
C THR A 9 -96.83 -58.57 -62.20
N ILE A 10 -95.71 -58.22 -62.89
CA ILE A 10 -95.51 -57.76 -64.30
C ILE A 10 -96.68 -56.88 -64.79
N ILE A 11 -96.60 -55.69 -65.41
CA ILE A 11 -95.73 -55.03 -66.42
C ILE A 11 -96.01 -53.49 -66.25
N GLU A 12 -95.25 -52.46 -66.62
CA GLU A 12 -94.61 -52.19 -67.91
C GLU A 12 -93.83 -50.85 -67.95
N ALA A 13 -92.85 -50.83 -68.85
CA ALA A 13 -92.29 -49.70 -69.61
C ALA A 13 -91.46 -48.61 -68.90
N GLY A 14 -90.20 -48.49 -69.37
CA GLY A 14 -89.39 -47.30 -69.18
C GLY A 14 -87.91 -47.53 -69.50
N GLN A 15 -87.59 -47.85 -70.77
CA GLN A 15 -86.21 -47.82 -71.27
C GLN A 15 -85.61 -46.42 -71.11
N LEU A 16 -84.46 -46.31 -70.45
CA LEU A 16 -83.57 -45.14 -70.54
C LEU A 16 -82.10 -45.55 -70.37
N SER A 17 -81.38 -45.44 -71.48
CA SER A 17 -79.98 -45.04 -71.67
C SER A 17 -78.86 -45.86 -71.01
N THR A 18 -78.24 -46.73 -71.81
CA THR A 18 -76.93 -47.36 -71.58
C THR A 18 -75.74 -46.44 -71.90
N ASP A 19 -75.95 -45.20 -72.32
CA ASP A 19 -74.86 -44.28 -72.71
C ASP A 19 -74.32 -43.45 -71.53
N GLN A 20 -74.95 -43.50 -70.35
CA GLN A 20 -74.54 -42.71 -69.18
C GLN A 20 -73.54 -43.43 -68.25
N GLN A 21 -73.44 -44.77 -68.29
CA GLN A 21 -72.53 -45.53 -67.41
C GLN A 21 -71.10 -45.69 -67.95
N GLN A 22 -70.86 -45.52 -69.25
CA GLN A 22 -69.50 -45.55 -69.81
C GLN A 22 -68.77 -44.19 -69.77
N ILE A 23 -69.49 -43.09 -69.55
CA ILE A 23 -68.90 -41.75 -69.40
C ILE A 23 -68.37 -41.57 -67.97
N ASP A 24 -69.02 -42.15 -66.97
CA ASP A 24 -68.60 -42.04 -65.57
C ASP A 24 -67.36 -42.90 -65.25
N GLU A 25 -67.19 -44.10 -65.81
CA GLU A 25 -65.98 -44.90 -65.58
C GLU A 25 -64.74 -44.28 -66.25
N ASN A 26 -64.86 -43.75 -67.46
CA ASN A 26 -63.77 -43.04 -68.15
C ASN A 26 -63.44 -41.68 -67.51
N ALA A 27 -64.45 -40.95 -67.04
CA ALA A 27 -64.23 -39.71 -66.29
C ALA A 27 -63.57 -39.97 -64.93
N THR A 28 -63.91 -41.08 -64.27
CA THR A 28 -63.34 -41.47 -62.96
C THR A 28 -61.92 -42.00 -63.10
N GLU A 29 -61.59 -42.80 -64.12
CA GLU A 29 -60.20 -43.22 -64.39
C GLU A 29 -59.30 -42.05 -64.82
N GLN A 30 -59.81 -41.09 -65.59
CA GLN A 30 -59.08 -39.86 -65.90
C GLN A 30 -58.94 -38.93 -64.68
N ASN A 31 -59.91 -38.89 -63.76
CA ASN A 31 -59.82 -38.08 -62.53
C ASN A 31 -58.87 -38.70 -61.49
N VAL A 32 -58.88 -40.03 -61.34
CA VAL A 32 -57.97 -40.78 -60.47
C VAL A 32 -56.53 -40.73 -61.00
N SER A 33 -56.35 -40.79 -62.33
CA SER A 33 -55.04 -40.61 -62.97
C SER A 33 -54.50 -39.17 -62.82
N LYS A 34 -55.35 -38.15 -62.96
CA LYS A 34 -54.97 -36.74 -62.74
C LYS A 34 -54.65 -36.43 -61.28
N THR A 35 -55.41 -36.95 -60.32
CA THR A 35 -55.15 -36.76 -58.88
C THR A 35 -53.90 -37.53 -58.40
N SER A 36 -53.65 -38.72 -58.94
CA SER A 36 -52.40 -39.48 -58.73
C SER A 36 -51.17 -38.73 -59.28
N ALA A 37 -51.25 -38.20 -60.50
CA ALA A 37 -50.18 -37.40 -61.09
C ALA A 37 -49.93 -36.08 -60.33
N VAL A 38 -50.98 -35.42 -59.82
CA VAL A 38 -50.87 -34.22 -58.97
C VAL A 38 -50.26 -34.56 -57.59
N SER A 39 -50.60 -35.71 -57.01
CA SER A 39 -50.00 -36.21 -55.77
C SER A 39 -48.51 -36.52 -55.93
N CYS A 40 -48.13 -37.19 -57.03
CA CYS A 40 -46.73 -37.46 -57.37
C CYS A 40 -45.94 -36.16 -57.66
N ALA A 41 -46.53 -35.20 -58.35
CA ALA A 41 -45.93 -33.90 -58.60
C ALA A 41 -45.71 -33.08 -57.32
N ASN A 42 -46.63 -33.17 -56.35
CA ASN A 42 -46.47 -32.55 -55.04
C ASN A 42 -45.37 -33.23 -54.21
N CYS A 43 -45.30 -34.56 -54.24
CA CYS A 43 -44.22 -35.32 -53.60
C CYS A 43 -42.83 -34.95 -54.15
N LEU A 44 -42.69 -34.81 -55.48
CA LEU A 44 -41.45 -34.38 -56.12
C LEU A 44 -41.07 -32.93 -55.76
N LYS A 45 -42.04 -32.02 -55.64
CA LYS A 45 -41.82 -30.64 -55.18
C LYS A 45 -41.36 -30.58 -53.73
N GLU A 46 -41.96 -31.39 -52.83
CA GLU A 46 -41.50 -31.48 -51.44
C GLU A 46 -40.11 -32.07 -51.33
N LYS A 47 -39.80 -33.12 -52.11
CA LYS A 47 -38.46 -33.71 -52.14
C LYS A 47 -37.41 -32.69 -52.57
N ALA A 48 -37.64 -31.96 -53.66
CA ALA A 48 -36.74 -30.91 -54.11
C ALA A 48 -36.59 -29.76 -53.09
N LYS A 49 -37.67 -29.42 -52.37
CA LYS A 49 -37.62 -28.42 -51.30
C LYS A 49 -36.81 -28.90 -50.10
N ASN A 50 -36.94 -30.18 -49.71
CA ASN A 50 -36.15 -30.78 -48.64
C ASN A 50 -34.68 -30.91 -49.02
N GLU A 51 -34.36 -31.32 -50.24
CA GLU A 51 -32.97 -31.36 -50.73
C GLU A 51 -32.33 -29.98 -50.68
N LYS A 52 -33.06 -28.93 -51.13
CA LYS A 52 -32.58 -27.55 -51.04
C LYS A 52 -32.41 -27.06 -49.60
N MET A 53 -33.29 -27.49 -48.69
CA MET A 53 -33.17 -27.18 -47.25
C MET A 53 -31.95 -27.86 -46.64
N HIS A 54 -31.69 -29.13 -46.97
CA HIS A 54 -30.51 -29.87 -46.51
C HIS A 54 -29.22 -29.26 -47.04
N GLU A 55 -29.17 -28.85 -48.31
CA GLU A 55 -28.05 -28.12 -48.91
C GLU A 55 -27.77 -26.83 -48.13
N GLN A 56 -28.81 -26.05 -47.82
CA GLN A 56 -28.68 -24.80 -47.04
C GLN A 56 -28.20 -25.06 -45.61
N LEU A 57 -28.69 -26.12 -44.95
CA LEU A 57 -28.25 -26.51 -43.62
C LEU A 57 -26.78 -26.93 -43.63
N PHE A 58 -26.37 -27.70 -44.62
CA PHE A 58 -25.00 -28.16 -44.79
C PHE A 58 -24.05 -26.97 -44.99
N GLN A 59 -24.36 -26.06 -45.91
CA GLN A 59 -23.59 -24.82 -46.13
C GLN A 59 -23.50 -23.98 -44.84
N ARG A 60 -24.58 -23.90 -44.07
CA ARG A 60 -24.59 -23.17 -42.79
C ARG A 60 -23.73 -23.86 -41.73
N GLN A 61 -23.67 -25.19 -41.74
CA GLN A 61 -22.83 -25.99 -40.85
C GLN A 61 -21.35 -25.81 -41.18
N GLU A 62 -20.97 -25.81 -42.46
CA GLU A 62 -19.61 -25.51 -42.90
C GLU A 62 -19.17 -24.09 -42.50
N GLN A 63 -20.05 -23.10 -42.70
CA GLN A 63 -19.78 -21.72 -42.24
C GLN A 63 -19.61 -21.62 -40.72
N MET A 64 -20.37 -22.40 -39.95
CA MET A 64 -20.24 -22.44 -38.49
C MET A 64 -18.90 -23.04 -38.07
N LEU A 65 -18.48 -24.14 -38.71
CA LEU A 65 -17.20 -24.79 -38.44
C LEU A 65 -16.02 -23.87 -38.78
N ALA A 66 -16.08 -23.13 -39.89
CA ALA A 66 -15.07 -22.14 -40.25
C ALA A 66 -14.96 -21.02 -39.19
N LYS A 67 -16.10 -20.52 -38.68
CA LYS A 67 -16.10 -19.53 -37.59
C LYS A 67 -15.54 -20.08 -36.27
N ILE A 68 -15.81 -21.35 -35.96
CA ILE A 68 -15.25 -21.99 -34.76
C ILE A 68 -13.73 -22.06 -34.88
N ASP A 69 -13.19 -22.45 -36.03
CA ASP A 69 -11.75 -22.50 -36.27
C ASP A 69 -11.09 -21.11 -36.16
N GLU A 70 -11.73 -20.07 -36.73
CA GLU A 70 -11.27 -18.68 -36.60
C GLU A 70 -11.27 -18.18 -35.14
N LEU A 71 -12.33 -18.49 -34.39
CA LEU A 71 -12.41 -18.19 -32.96
C LEU A 71 -11.35 -18.94 -32.16
N GLN A 72 -11.09 -20.20 -32.46
CA GLN A 72 -10.03 -20.99 -31.80
C GLN A 72 -8.65 -20.39 -32.03
N LYS A 73 -8.34 -19.98 -33.27
CA LYS A 73 -7.09 -19.27 -33.60
C LYS A 73 -6.97 -17.96 -32.84
N SER A 74 -8.05 -17.19 -32.76
CA SER A 74 -8.09 -15.92 -32.04
C SER A 74 -7.88 -16.11 -30.53
N VAL A 75 -8.53 -17.11 -29.93
CA VAL A 75 -8.36 -17.45 -28.50
C VAL A 75 -6.94 -17.91 -28.22
N PHE A 76 -6.32 -18.68 -29.12
CA PHE A 76 -4.94 -19.10 -28.98
C PHE A 76 -3.97 -17.91 -29.00
N ALA A 77 -4.11 -17.02 -29.98
CA ALA A 77 -3.30 -15.80 -30.05
C ALA A 77 -3.47 -14.90 -28.81
N LEU A 78 -4.70 -14.79 -28.29
CA LEU A 78 -4.97 -14.06 -27.04
C LEU A 78 -4.26 -14.69 -25.84
N LYS A 79 -4.20 -16.03 -25.74
CA LYS A 79 -3.50 -16.74 -24.67
C LYS A 79 -1.99 -16.51 -24.74
N GLU A 80 -1.40 -16.60 -25.92
CA GLU A 80 0.03 -16.31 -26.11
C GLU A 80 0.34 -14.85 -25.76
N GLY A 81 -0.48 -13.90 -26.23
CA GLY A 81 -0.35 -12.49 -25.87
C GLY A 81 -0.43 -12.25 -24.37
N HIS A 82 -1.39 -12.87 -23.68
CA HIS A 82 -1.51 -12.79 -22.22
C HIS A 82 -0.28 -13.34 -21.51
N SER A 83 0.25 -14.48 -21.98
CA SER A 83 1.44 -15.09 -21.39
C SER A 83 2.69 -14.21 -21.52
N LEU A 84 2.86 -13.54 -22.67
CA LEU A 84 3.96 -12.60 -22.88
C LEU A 84 3.84 -11.37 -21.97
N ILE A 85 2.62 -10.84 -21.81
CA ILE A 85 2.37 -9.70 -20.91
C ILE A 85 2.67 -10.08 -19.46
N LEU A 86 2.18 -11.23 -19.00
CA LEU A 86 2.45 -11.71 -17.64
C LEU A 86 3.95 -11.84 -17.37
N SER A 87 4.69 -12.48 -18.28
CA SER A 87 6.14 -12.62 -18.14
C SER A 87 6.87 -11.27 -18.14
N ALA A 88 6.43 -10.32 -18.98
CA ALA A 88 7.00 -8.97 -18.99
C ALA A 88 6.76 -8.23 -17.66
N VAL A 89 5.56 -8.36 -17.09
CA VAL A 89 5.20 -7.77 -15.80
C VAL A 89 6.01 -8.39 -14.66
N GLU A 90 6.15 -9.72 -14.63
CA GLU A 90 6.95 -10.43 -13.63
C GLU A 90 8.42 -10.00 -13.67
N ASN A 91 9.00 -9.87 -14.87
CA ASN A 91 10.37 -9.40 -15.04
C ASN A 91 10.56 -7.94 -14.57
N GLN A 92 9.58 -7.07 -14.83
CA GLN A 92 9.62 -5.69 -14.34
C GLN A 92 9.51 -5.63 -12.81
N PHE A 93 8.62 -6.42 -12.21
CA PHE A 93 8.48 -6.51 -10.76
C PHE A 93 9.76 -7.00 -10.10
N SER A 94 10.36 -8.08 -10.60
CA SER A 94 11.62 -8.62 -10.06
C SER A 94 12.77 -7.59 -10.17
N SER A 95 12.84 -6.83 -11.27
CA SER A 95 13.82 -5.76 -11.42
C SER A 95 13.61 -4.61 -10.42
N LEU A 96 12.34 -4.24 -10.16
CA LEU A 96 11.99 -3.22 -9.18
C LEU A 96 12.32 -3.66 -7.76
N GLU A 97 12.03 -4.90 -7.41
CA GLU A 97 12.35 -5.49 -6.10
C GLU A 97 13.87 -5.46 -5.85
N THR A 98 14.67 -5.89 -6.83
CA THR A 98 16.14 -5.83 -6.74
C THR A 98 16.66 -4.39 -6.56
N LYS A 99 16.09 -3.42 -7.28
CA LYS A 99 16.46 -2.00 -7.14
C LYS A 99 16.10 -1.44 -5.77
N LEU A 100 14.95 -1.84 -5.24
CA LEU A 100 14.49 -1.42 -3.92
C LEU A 100 15.40 -1.98 -2.83
N ASP A 101 15.75 -3.26 -2.88
CA ASP A 101 16.67 -3.89 -1.92
C ASP A 101 18.05 -3.25 -1.92
N ASN A 102 18.59 -2.96 -3.11
CA ASN A 102 19.85 -2.23 -3.23
C ASN A 102 19.77 -0.84 -2.57
N LYS A 103 18.65 -0.12 -2.75
CA LYS A 103 18.46 1.20 -2.14
C LYS A 103 18.30 1.14 -0.62
N ILE A 104 17.59 0.13 -0.12
CA ILE A 104 17.46 -0.12 1.32
C ILE A 104 18.85 -0.36 1.93
N ASN A 105 19.68 -1.20 1.30
CA ASN A 105 21.03 -1.48 1.77
C ASN A 105 21.94 -0.23 1.76
N GLU A 106 21.88 0.59 0.72
CA GLU A 106 22.60 1.87 0.66
C GLU A 106 22.21 2.82 1.80
N LEU A 107 20.91 2.93 2.09
CA LEU A 107 20.39 3.78 3.16
C LEU A 107 20.79 3.26 4.54
N LEU A 108 20.74 1.94 4.75
CA LEU A 108 21.18 1.32 6.01
C LEU A 108 22.66 1.59 6.26
N ASN A 109 23.52 1.37 5.26
CA ASN A 109 24.96 1.66 5.37
C ASN A 109 25.23 3.13 5.68
N SER A 110 24.52 4.04 5.01
CA SER A 110 24.64 5.48 5.25
C SER A 110 24.21 5.86 6.67
N ASN A 111 23.14 5.26 7.17
CA ASN A 111 22.63 5.52 8.52
C ASN A 111 23.59 5.00 9.61
N THR A 112 24.19 3.81 9.40
CA THR A 112 25.23 3.30 10.30
C THR A 112 26.42 4.25 10.39
N ALA A 113 26.89 4.77 9.25
CA ALA A 113 27.98 5.74 9.23
C ALA A 113 27.64 7.03 9.99
N LEU A 114 26.40 7.55 9.85
CA LEU A 114 25.95 8.73 10.60
C LEU A 114 25.89 8.48 12.11
N ILE A 115 25.43 7.30 12.54
CA ILE A 115 25.40 6.90 13.96
C ILE A 115 26.82 6.89 14.54
N ASP A 116 27.80 6.39 13.80
CA ASP A 116 29.19 6.33 14.27
C ASP A 116 29.81 7.73 14.39
N VAL A 117 29.55 8.61 13.41
CA VAL A 117 29.92 10.03 13.50
C VAL A 117 29.28 10.71 14.71
N GLN A 118 27.99 10.44 14.98
CA GLN A 118 27.30 10.99 16.14
C GLN A 118 27.91 10.50 17.46
N LYS A 119 28.26 9.21 17.55
CA LYS A 119 28.94 8.66 18.74
C LYS A 119 30.30 9.32 18.96
N ASP A 120 31.09 9.51 17.90
CA ASP A 120 32.40 10.14 18.02
C ASP A 120 32.29 11.62 18.38
N MET A 121 31.28 12.31 17.85
CA MET A 121 30.96 13.68 18.25
C MET A 121 30.55 13.73 19.73
N GLN A 122 29.71 12.81 20.21
CA GLN A 122 29.31 12.73 21.61
C GLN A 122 30.51 12.48 22.53
N LYS A 123 31.43 11.58 22.15
CA LYS A 123 32.67 11.36 22.90
C LYS A 123 33.52 12.63 22.96
N SER A 124 33.63 13.36 21.85
CA SER A 124 34.37 14.62 21.79
C SER A 124 33.74 15.67 22.70
N VAL A 125 32.41 15.85 22.64
CA VAL A 125 31.67 16.75 23.53
C VAL A 125 31.89 16.39 25.00
N ASN A 126 31.86 15.11 25.35
CA ASN A 126 32.15 14.64 26.72
C ASN A 126 33.61 14.86 27.15
N ARG A 127 34.55 15.05 26.22
CA ARG A 127 35.93 15.45 26.53
C ARG A 127 36.04 16.97 26.76
N PHE A 128 35.31 17.77 26.00
CA PHE A 128 35.36 19.24 26.09
C PHE A 128 34.50 19.80 27.23
N ILE A 129 33.33 19.23 27.43
CA ILE A 129 32.48 19.45 28.59
C ILE A 129 32.92 18.38 29.58
N GLY A 130 33.90 18.71 30.44
CA GLY A 130 34.38 17.82 31.50
C GLY A 130 33.22 17.31 32.39
N PRO A 131 33.52 16.40 33.35
CA PRO A 131 32.50 15.80 34.20
C PRO A 131 31.61 16.87 34.81
N ASP A 132 30.32 16.53 34.95
CA ASP A 132 29.24 17.41 35.39
C ASP A 132 29.74 18.50 36.35
N TYR A 133 29.70 19.76 35.90
CA TYR A 133 30.16 20.93 36.66
C TYR A 133 29.54 21.01 38.07
N SER A 134 28.43 20.30 38.28
CA SER A 134 27.80 20.12 39.59
C SER A 134 28.70 19.40 40.61
N GLU A 135 29.52 18.43 40.19
CA GLU A 135 30.45 17.68 41.05
C GLU A 135 31.73 18.47 41.35
N LEU A 136 32.29 19.16 40.35
CA LEU A 136 33.40 20.07 40.56
C LEU A 136 32.99 21.17 41.56
N ARG A 137 31.80 21.77 41.40
CA ARG A 137 31.29 22.77 42.35
C ARG A 137 31.17 22.23 43.79
N LYS A 138 30.83 20.96 43.98
CA LYS A 138 30.78 20.33 45.31
C LYS A 138 32.17 20.11 45.90
N MET A 139 33.16 19.74 45.09
CA MET A 139 34.54 19.56 45.54
C MET A 139 35.27 20.89 45.83
N TYR A 140 35.00 21.95 45.04
CA TYR A 140 35.65 23.26 45.18
C TYR A 140 34.85 24.28 46.02
N GLY A 141 33.76 23.86 46.67
CA GLY A 141 32.78 24.71 47.35
C GLY A 141 33.26 25.47 48.59
N ASN A 142 34.49 25.25 49.07
CA ASN A 142 35.15 26.04 50.11
C ASN A 142 36.47 26.58 49.55
N CYS A 143 36.40 27.70 48.83
CA CYS A 143 37.44 28.10 47.89
C CYS A 143 38.61 28.87 48.51
N TRP A 144 38.48 29.49 49.69
CA TRP A 144 39.53 30.27 50.33
C TRP A 144 40.23 29.50 51.44
N ASP A 145 41.56 29.59 51.50
CA ASP A 145 42.37 28.97 52.54
C ASP A 145 42.45 29.88 53.77
N ALA A 146 41.81 29.46 54.86
CA ALA A 146 41.86 30.17 56.13
C ALA A 146 43.27 30.15 56.76
N ALA A 147 44.08 29.13 56.49
CA ALA A 147 45.44 29.04 57.01
C ALA A 147 46.41 29.98 56.27
N ALA A 148 46.13 30.27 54.99
CA ALA A 148 46.88 31.23 54.17
C ALA A 148 46.16 32.58 54.05
N CYS A 149 45.31 32.92 55.02
CA CYS A 149 44.58 34.18 55.09
C CYS A 149 45.36 35.20 55.92
N HIS A 150 45.54 36.42 55.42
CA HIS A 150 46.11 37.50 56.21
C HIS A 150 45.30 37.72 57.51
N SER A 151 45.98 38.01 58.62
CA SER A 151 45.35 38.10 59.95
C SER A 151 44.26 39.17 60.09
N ASP A 152 44.31 40.19 59.23
CA ASP A 152 43.29 41.26 59.16
C ASP A 152 42.10 40.94 58.27
N LEU A 153 42.09 39.75 57.66
CA LEU A 153 40.96 39.23 56.90
C LEU A 153 40.24 38.15 57.70
N ALA A 154 38.91 38.15 57.63
CA ALA A 154 38.06 37.11 58.18
C ALA A 154 37.26 36.46 57.05
N ILE A 155 37.29 35.13 56.99
CA ILE A 155 36.49 34.33 56.06
C ILE A 155 35.23 33.90 56.81
N SER A 156 34.05 34.25 56.31
CA SER A 156 32.79 33.79 56.90
C SER A 156 32.35 32.48 56.25
N ASP A 157 32.16 31.43 57.04
CA ASP A 157 31.46 30.23 56.59
C ASP A 157 30.01 30.58 56.28
N SER A 158 29.54 30.10 55.14
CA SER A 158 28.23 30.42 54.56
C SER A 158 27.08 29.97 55.46
N ALA A 159 26.66 30.83 56.40
CA ALA A 159 25.44 30.61 57.18
C ALA A 159 24.71 31.88 57.65
N SER A 160 25.22 33.09 57.40
CA SER A 160 24.50 34.31 57.83
C SER A 160 24.78 35.47 56.90
N ASN A 161 23.90 35.65 55.92
CA ASN A 161 23.73 36.95 55.27
C ASN A 161 22.24 37.21 55.08
N ASN A 162 21.66 37.89 56.07
CA ASN A 162 20.40 38.62 55.96
C ASN A 162 20.61 39.89 55.13
N ALA A 163 20.87 39.75 53.82
CA ALA A 163 20.81 40.86 52.88
C ALA A 163 19.59 40.66 51.97
N PRO A 164 18.74 41.69 51.76
CA PRO A 164 17.58 41.58 50.88
C PRO A 164 18.07 41.55 49.43
N LEU A 165 18.24 40.33 48.89
CA LEU A 165 18.51 40.13 47.47
C LEU A 165 17.22 40.42 46.67
N ASN A 166 17.33 41.42 45.80
CA ASN A 166 16.29 41.85 44.87
C ASN A 166 15.78 40.65 44.04
N LYS A 167 14.45 40.46 44.00
CA LYS A 167 13.77 39.25 43.51
C LYS A 167 13.92 38.94 42.00
N ALA A 168 14.76 39.65 41.26
CA ALA A 168 14.86 39.54 39.80
C ALA A 168 16.00 38.64 39.29
N GLN A 169 16.87 38.11 40.15
CA GLN A 169 17.94 37.20 39.73
C GLN A 169 17.67 35.78 40.25
N ARG A 170 17.38 34.87 39.31
CA ARG A 170 17.22 33.43 39.53
C ARG A 170 18.37 32.91 40.42
N LYS A 171 18.04 32.38 41.59
CA LYS A 171 18.99 31.68 42.47
C LYS A 171 19.61 30.50 41.73
N PRO A 172 20.90 30.25 41.97
CA PRO A 172 21.31 29.00 42.57
C PRO A 172 21.60 29.25 44.04
N ASP A 173 21.52 28.19 44.83
CA ASP A 173 21.87 28.13 46.25
C ASP A 173 23.38 28.40 46.44
N ARG A 174 23.78 29.66 46.21
CA ARG A 174 25.17 30.10 46.22
C ARG A 174 25.62 30.15 47.68
N LYS A 175 26.34 29.12 48.13
CA LYS A 175 27.25 29.24 49.27
C LYS A 175 28.35 30.23 48.87
N SER A 176 28.06 31.52 48.97
CA SER A 176 29.07 32.56 48.78
C SER A 176 29.93 32.60 50.04
N VAL A 177 31.21 32.29 49.89
CA VAL A 177 32.20 32.54 50.94
C VAL A 177 32.58 34.02 50.85
N VAL A 178 32.35 34.77 51.92
CA VAL A 178 32.67 36.20 51.98
C VAL A 178 33.97 36.39 52.74
N VAL A 179 34.87 37.18 52.15
CA VAL A 179 36.10 37.64 52.79
C VAL A 179 35.88 39.09 53.24
N LYS A 180 36.07 39.36 54.52
CA LYS A 180 35.89 40.68 55.11
C LYS A 180 37.20 41.22 55.66
N HIS A 181 37.52 42.46 55.33
CA HIS A 181 38.64 43.18 55.91
C HIS A 181 38.23 43.81 57.26
N ASN A 182 39.04 43.60 58.30
CA ASN A 182 38.76 44.05 59.66
C ASN A 182 39.22 45.49 59.95
N GLY A 183 39.92 46.14 59.01
CA GLY A 183 40.24 47.57 59.06
C GLY A 183 41.37 47.97 60.00
N LYS A 184 42.12 47.01 60.56
CA LYS A 184 43.21 47.28 61.52
C LYS A 184 44.51 47.75 60.86
N ASN A 185 44.73 47.39 59.59
CA ASN A 185 45.90 47.77 58.82
C ASN A 185 45.45 48.45 57.52
N SER A 186 46.19 49.46 57.06
CA SER A 186 45.92 50.19 55.82
C SER A 186 46.64 49.59 54.60
N GLY A 187 47.50 48.60 54.82
CA GLY A 187 48.19 47.87 53.75
C GLY A 187 47.31 46.87 52.99
N PHE A 188 47.81 46.39 51.85
CA PHE A 188 47.16 45.32 51.10
C PHE A 188 47.17 44.01 51.88
N CYS A 189 45.99 43.43 52.09
CA CYS A 189 45.81 42.12 52.69
C CYS A 189 45.45 41.10 51.60
N SER A 190 45.99 39.89 51.72
CA SER A 190 45.78 38.81 50.73
C SER A 190 45.20 37.56 51.37
N VAL A 191 44.48 36.79 50.55
CA VAL A 191 43.99 35.44 50.85
C VAL A 191 44.14 34.61 49.59
N PHE A 192 44.48 33.34 49.76
CA PHE A 192 44.71 32.43 48.64
C PHE A 192 43.59 31.41 48.51
N ALA A 193 43.42 30.91 47.28
CA ALA A 193 42.53 29.79 47.06
C ALA A 193 43.13 28.53 47.70
N LYS A 194 42.28 27.65 48.25
CA LYS A 194 42.71 26.40 48.91
C LYS A 194 43.36 25.40 47.96
N MET A 195 43.03 25.47 46.67
CA MET A 195 43.55 24.57 45.66
C MET A 195 44.20 25.37 44.53
N SER A 196 45.29 24.83 43.99
CA SER A 196 45.90 25.31 42.76
C SER A 196 44.99 25.04 41.56
N ILE A 197 45.03 25.92 40.57
CA ILE A 197 44.32 25.74 39.30
C ILE A 197 44.91 24.49 38.60
N PRO A 198 44.08 23.50 38.21
CA PRO A 198 44.57 22.32 37.51
C PRO A 198 45.07 22.67 36.10
N ASN A 199 46.14 22.01 35.64
CA ASN A 199 46.83 22.31 34.38
C ASN A 199 46.08 21.86 33.10
N GLU A 200 44.92 21.20 33.22
CA GLU A 200 44.31 20.45 32.11
C GLU A 200 42.95 20.98 31.62
N SER A 201 42.54 22.19 31.99
CA SER A 201 41.29 22.77 31.44
C SER A 201 41.22 24.30 31.55
N PHE A 202 40.16 24.88 30.98
CA PHE A 202 39.82 26.28 31.17
C PHE A 202 39.21 26.49 32.57
N PHE A 203 39.80 27.39 33.36
CA PHE A 203 39.33 27.74 34.70
C PHE A 203 38.70 29.14 34.69
N TYR A 204 37.51 29.26 35.28
CA TYR A 204 36.78 30.53 35.43
C TYR A 204 36.26 30.68 36.86
N TYR A 205 36.42 31.88 37.43
CA TYR A 205 35.84 32.26 38.72
C TYR A 205 35.28 33.68 38.67
N GLU A 206 34.28 33.95 39.51
CA GLU A 206 33.63 35.25 39.62
C GLU A 206 33.93 35.85 41.00
N VAL A 207 34.28 37.13 41.06
CA VAL A 207 34.46 37.88 42.31
C VAL A 207 33.45 39.00 42.35
N THR A 208 32.67 39.07 43.43
CA THR A 208 31.74 40.16 43.68
C THR A 208 32.26 41.02 44.83
N ILE A 209 32.52 42.29 44.55
CA ILE A 209 32.90 43.26 45.58
C ILE A 209 31.63 43.80 46.22
N VAL A 210 31.42 43.47 47.50
CA VAL A 210 30.29 43.99 48.28
C VAL A 210 30.77 45.23 49.03
N HIS A 211 30.54 46.41 48.46
CA HIS A 211 30.80 47.67 49.17
C HIS A 211 29.60 48.01 50.04
N LYS A 212 29.83 48.23 51.34
CA LYS A 212 28.83 48.86 52.20
C LYS A 212 28.95 50.36 51.95
N HIS A 213 27.94 50.96 51.33
CA HIS A 213 27.83 52.43 51.33
C HIS A 213 27.90 52.88 52.79
N PHE A 214 28.94 53.65 53.12
CA PHE A 214 28.94 54.44 54.34
C PHE A 214 27.94 55.59 54.09
N GLU A 215 26.77 55.51 54.72
CA GLU A 215 26.02 56.71 55.12
C GLU A 215 26.77 57.39 56.27
#